data_AF-A0A971B890-F1
#
_entry.id   AF-A0A971B890-F1
#
_cell.length_a   1.000
_cell.length_b   1.000
_cell.length_c   1.000
_cell.angle_alpha   90.00
_cell.angle_beta   90.00
_cell.angle_gamma   90.00
#
_symmetry.space_group_name_H-M   'P 1'
#
loop_
_entity.id
_entity.type
_entity.pdbx_description
1 polymer ?
#
loop_
_entity_poly.entity_id
_entity_poly.type
_entity_poly.pdbx_seq_one_letter_code
_entity_poly.pdbx_strand_id
1 'polypeptide(L)'
;MKIFKKIWMIILFLVVFIGSVVPFQVSASNGDVHIMSTNPGKDMATEMNIFWQTDHQGTFVQLTLKEDADYTNSTTIPGQCSPIDFKLEGTTLGYTGTKPNYKCGVSLTDLTPNTEYRYRVGKTNMSSDYFFKTAGAENFTFLVISDTQLYGSPATNQDYLNTLTNAFAQADANNTPISFIINCGDVINDGGKLQDYEIIMNAEKLRYAPLAMVVGNHDILDAAGGYAGPRFFNSVHNHPDNGAVDFDGTSYYFKYGTTYFFVIDTTIKSANAYQKQIDWFKNIMDTEQPQYVFVAGHYPQYGSDGTLVNSMWVPILNEYNIDFYLTGHGHTLQQRKLKNYISIEAGATYNPADRFVLITVTPTAIRYKAYTGDTITFQGISQAKRGAEINAEFSKAEYMNQFKIKAIASNRTKAEISWDKSGYGYVNYITVTNANNKVVFTKRATSDLDLVGTISGLKVDTEYSYKVKVDFKDGTSEERIVTFNT
;
A
#
# COMPACT_ATOMS: atom_id res chain seq x y z
N MET A 1 46.85 -80.14 2.82
CA MET A 1 45.79 -81.13 2.61
C MET A 1 44.58 -80.70 3.42
N LYS A 2 43.49 -80.32 2.73
CA LYS A 2 42.07 -80.25 3.18
C LYS A 2 41.66 -79.18 4.21
N ILE A 3 40.48 -78.52 4.19
CA ILE A 3 39.35 -78.32 3.26
C ILE A 3 38.42 -77.25 3.92
N PHE A 4 37.95 -76.28 3.13
CA PHE A 4 36.65 -75.56 3.07
C PHE A 4 35.79 -75.08 4.28
N LYS A 5 35.45 -73.77 4.16
CA LYS A 5 34.13 -73.06 4.21
C LYS A 5 33.18 -73.13 5.43
N LYS A 6 32.83 -71.94 5.93
CA LYS A 6 31.45 -71.36 6.09
C LYS A 6 31.61 -69.89 6.53
N ILE A 7 31.50 -68.88 5.65
CA ILE A 7 30.29 -68.09 5.33
C ILE A 7 29.30 -68.01 6.50
N TRP A 8 29.26 -66.87 7.20
CA TRP A 8 28.03 -66.17 7.58
C TRP A 8 28.30 -64.66 7.56
N MET A 9 27.35 -63.95 6.97
CA MET A 9 27.37 -62.57 6.50
C MET A 9 26.64 -61.72 7.54
N ILE A 10 27.30 -60.72 8.13
CA ILE A 10 26.60 -59.61 8.80
C ILE A 10 27.28 -58.32 8.34
N ILE A 11 26.68 -57.72 7.31
CA ILE A 11 26.95 -56.35 6.88
C ILE A 11 26.23 -55.46 7.88
N LEU A 12 27.00 -54.79 8.75
CA LEU A 12 26.49 -53.68 9.54
C LEU A 12 26.41 -52.47 8.59
N PHE A 13 25.20 -52.15 8.12
CA PHE A 13 24.92 -50.90 7.42
C PHE A 13 25.09 -49.74 8.42
N LEU A 14 26.30 -49.18 8.48
CA LEU A 14 26.54 -47.89 9.09
C LEU A 14 26.18 -46.83 8.04
N VAL A 15 24.87 -46.55 7.92
CA VAL A 15 24.40 -45.36 7.23
C VAL A 15 24.82 -44.17 8.10
N VAL A 16 25.97 -43.61 7.77
CA VAL A 16 26.35 -42.27 8.23
C VAL A 16 25.37 -41.32 7.55
N PHE A 17 24.28 -41.02 8.25
CA PHE A 17 23.43 -39.87 7.93
C PHE A 17 24.30 -38.63 8.19
N ILE A 18 25.01 -38.15 7.16
CA ILE A 18 25.41 -36.75 7.11
C ILE A 18 24.11 -35.99 6.84
N GLY A 19 23.30 -35.85 7.89
CA GLY A 19 22.32 -34.79 7.93
C GLY A 19 23.14 -33.51 7.98
N SER A 20 23.26 -32.82 6.85
CA SER A 20 23.55 -31.40 6.83
C SER A 20 22.38 -30.69 7.50
N VAL A 21 22.33 -30.76 8.83
CA VAL A 21 21.71 -29.73 9.65
C VAL A 21 22.55 -28.49 9.39
N VAL A 22 22.10 -27.67 8.44
CA VAL A 22 22.47 -26.28 8.42
C VAL A 22 22.00 -25.77 9.78
N PRO A 23 22.89 -25.36 10.70
CA PRO A 23 22.45 -24.76 11.94
C PRO A 23 21.68 -23.50 11.53
N PHE A 24 20.39 -23.47 11.82
CA PHE A 24 19.62 -22.24 11.77
C PHE A 24 20.33 -21.24 12.67
N GLN A 25 20.94 -20.21 12.09
CA GLN A 25 21.07 -18.97 12.81
C GLN A 25 19.69 -18.30 12.79
N VAL A 26 18.78 -18.79 13.64
CA VAL A 26 17.85 -17.86 14.26
C VAL A 26 18.76 -16.98 15.09
N SER A 27 19.01 -15.76 14.64
CA SER A 27 19.65 -14.76 15.50
C SER A 27 18.76 -14.66 16.73
N ALA A 28 19.17 -15.28 17.84
CA ALA A 28 18.55 -15.04 19.13
C ALA A 28 18.49 -13.53 19.31
N SER A 29 17.30 -13.00 19.62
CA SER A 29 17.16 -11.59 20.00
C SER A 29 17.92 -11.41 21.32
N ASN A 30 19.20 -11.06 21.24
CA ASN A 30 19.96 -10.65 22.41
C ASN A 30 19.56 -9.24 22.89
N GLY A 31 18.58 -8.60 22.22
CA GLY A 31 17.99 -7.33 22.61
C GLY A 31 16.70 -7.50 23.40
N ASP A 32 16.27 -6.46 24.10
CA ASP A 32 15.05 -6.44 24.91
C ASP A 32 13.74 -6.48 24.06
N VAL A 33 13.83 -6.79 22.77
CA VAL A 33 12.78 -6.63 21.75
C VAL A 33 12.65 -7.91 20.91
N HIS A 34 11.42 -8.34 20.64
CA HIS A 34 11.10 -9.60 19.93
C HIS A 34 10.73 -9.41 18.46
N ILE A 35 9.77 -8.52 18.19
CA ILE A 35 9.32 -8.11 16.86
C ILE A 35 9.59 -6.62 16.76
N MET A 36 10.08 -6.16 15.60
CA MET A 36 10.25 -4.73 15.33
C MET A 36 9.98 -4.42 13.88
N SER A 37 9.35 -3.28 13.61
CA SER A 37 9.16 -2.79 12.26
C SER A 37 9.16 -1.27 12.23
N THR A 38 9.65 -0.73 11.11
CA THR A 38 9.42 0.68 10.75
C THR A 38 8.12 0.71 9.94
N ASN A 39 7.20 1.60 10.26
CA ASN A 39 5.95 1.81 9.51
C ASN A 39 5.89 3.25 8.99
N PRO A 40 5.18 3.54 7.90
CA PRO A 40 4.96 4.91 7.46
C PRO A 40 4.37 5.80 8.57
N GLY A 41 4.86 7.03 8.70
CA GLY A 41 4.08 8.13 9.30
C GLY A 41 3.04 8.65 8.31
N LYS A 42 2.14 9.56 8.72
CA LYS A 42 1.14 10.13 7.81
C LYS A 42 1.84 10.91 6.69
N ASP A 43 2.81 11.74 7.03
CA ASP A 43 3.70 12.43 6.09
C ASP A 43 5.11 11.85 6.15
N MET A 44 5.47 10.94 5.24
CA MET A 44 6.79 10.31 5.28
C MET A 44 7.96 11.27 5.05
N ALA A 45 7.72 12.54 4.68
CA ALA A 45 8.77 13.55 4.61
C ALA A 45 9.24 14.01 6.00
N THR A 46 8.35 13.99 7.00
CA THR A 46 8.61 14.54 8.33
C THR A 46 8.22 13.59 9.46
N GLU A 47 7.61 12.45 9.14
CA GLU A 47 7.08 11.50 10.11
C GLU A 47 7.46 10.05 9.75
N MET A 48 7.71 9.25 10.78
CA MET A 48 7.92 7.81 10.66
C MET A 48 7.42 7.13 11.93
N ASN A 49 6.77 5.99 11.81
CA ASN A 49 6.36 5.22 12.99
C ASN A 49 7.33 4.07 13.22
N ILE A 50 7.62 3.79 14.49
CA ILE A 50 8.38 2.61 14.91
C ILE A 50 7.47 1.78 15.79
N PHE A 51 7.46 0.47 15.54
CA PHE A 51 6.72 -0.53 16.28
C PHE A 51 7.68 -1.55 16.87
N TRP A 52 7.40 -2.03 18.10
CA TRP A 52 8.07 -3.21 18.63
C TRP A 52 7.25 -3.96 19.69
N GLN A 53 7.61 -5.22 19.92
CA GLN A 53 7.13 -6.03 21.05
C GLN A 53 8.25 -6.29 22.05
N THR A 54 7.93 -6.30 23.34
CA THR A 54 8.91 -6.45 24.42
C THR A 54 8.30 -7.03 25.69
N ASP A 55 9.14 -7.64 26.53
CA ASP A 55 8.78 -8.03 27.89
C ASP A 55 9.10 -6.95 28.94
N HIS A 56 9.73 -5.85 28.51
CA HIS A 56 10.26 -4.82 29.38
C HIS A 56 9.50 -3.50 29.24
N GLN A 57 9.04 -2.95 30.37
CA GLN A 57 8.55 -1.58 30.40
C GLN A 57 9.70 -0.57 30.30
N GLY A 58 9.41 0.57 29.65
CA GLY A 58 10.35 1.67 29.51
C GLY A 58 11.45 1.42 28.48
N THR A 59 11.19 0.58 27.49
CA THR A 59 12.00 0.53 26.27
C THR A 59 11.84 1.82 25.48
N PHE A 60 12.90 2.20 24.76
CA PHE A 60 12.97 3.46 24.02
C PHE A 60 13.67 3.27 22.68
N VAL A 61 13.43 4.22 21.78
CA VAL A 61 14.14 4.36 20.51
C VAL A 61 15.35 5.26 20.71
N GLN A 62 16.52 4.85 20.23
CA GLN A 62 17.64 5.76 19.96
C GLN A 62 17.67 6.05 18.47
N LEU A 63 17.43 7.30 18.08
CA LEU A 63 17.38 7.77 16.71
C LEU A 63 18.55 8.71 16.43
N THR A 64 19.23 8.54 15.30
CA THR A 64 20.27 9.47 14.82
C THR A 64 20.33 9.47 13.30
N LEU A 65 21.18 10.33 12.73
CA LEU A 65 21.49 10.32 11.30
C LEU A 65 22.28 9.05 10.95
N LYS A 66 22.07 8.54 9.73
CA LYS A 66 22.67 7.26 9.30
C LYS A 66 24.20 7.22 9.42
N GLU A 67 24.88 8.35 9.24
CA GLU A 67 26.34 8.46 9.34
C GLU A 67 26.89 8.47 10.78
N ASP A 68 26.09 8.77 11.80
CA ASP A 68 26.53 8.80 13.20
C ASP A 68 26.60 7.38 13.77
N ALA A 69 27.56 6.58 13.29
CA ALA A 69 27.74 5.14 13.53
C ALA A 69 27.87 4.71 15.01
N ASP A 70 28.17 5.66 15.90
CA ASP A 70 28.34 5.43 17.34
C ASP A 70 27.18 5.96 18.21
N TYR A 71 26.14 6.55 17.60
CA TYR A 71 24.98 7.15 18.29
C TYR A 71 25.36 8.33 19.20
N THR A 72 26.46 9.03 18.88
CA THR A 72 27.00 10.14 19.69
C THR A 72 26.07 11.34 19.75
N ASN A 73 25.29 11.57 18.70
CA ASN A 73 24.32 12.67 18.58
C ASN A 73 22.88 12.15 18.57
N SER A 74 22.65 10.98 19.16
CA SER A 74 21.34 10.35 19.15
C SER A 74 20.34 11.03 20.08
N THR A 75 19.08 11.01 19.65
CA THR A 75 17.93 11.37 20.47
C THR A 75 17.30 10.11 21.05
N THR A 76 17.02 10.11 22.35
CA THR A 76 16.29 9.02 23.02
C THR A 76 14.81 9.38 23.13
N ILE A 77 13.94 8.49 22.64
CA ILE A 77 12.51 8.73 22.57
C ILE A 77 11.78 7.59 23.30
N PRO A 78 11.08 7.87 24.41
CA PRO A 78 10.39 6.83 25.18
C PRO A 78 9.28 6.15 24.37
N GLY A 79 9.22 4.83 24.42
CA GLY A 79 8.14 4.07 23.81
C GLY A 79 6.82 4.19 24.55
N GLN A 80 5.73 4.27 23.78
CA GLN A 80 4.37 4.16 24.30
C GLN A 80 3.97 2.69 24.27
N CYS A 81 3.91 2.05 25.44
CA CYS A 81 3.68 0.61 25.57
C CYS A 81 2.31 0.31 26.17
N SER A 82 1.62 -0.67 25.60
CA SER A 82 0.36 -1.22 26.11
C SER A 82 0.47 -2.74 26.25
N PRO A 83 -0.17 -3.35 27.28
CA PRO A 83 -0.24 -4.80 27.39
C PRO A 83 -0.88 -5.40 26.13
N ILE A 84 -0.37 -6.55 25.68
CA ILE A 84 -1.01 -7.25 24.57
C ILE A 84 -2.07 -8.19 25.12
N ASP A 85 -3.32 -7.97 24.70
CA ASP A 85 -4.41 -8.90 25.00
C ASP A 85 -4.67 -9.83 23.81
N PHE A 86 -4.15 -11.04 23.93
CA PHE A 86 -4.39 -12.11 22.97
C PHE A 86 -5.66 -12.93 23.28
N LYS A 87 -6.43 -12.56 24.31
CA LYS A 87 -7.61 -13.32 24.73
C LYS A 87 -8.88 -12.72 24.14
N LEU A 88 -9.52 -13.47 23.25
CA LEU A 88 -10.97 -13.44 23.12
C LEU A 88 -11.55 -14.72 23.70
N GLU A 89 -12.75 -14.62 24.25
CA GLU A 89 -13.56 -15.81 24.54
C GLU A 89 -13.78 -16.61 23.25
N GLY A 90 -13.39 -17.89 23.27
CA GLY A 90 -13.58 -18.79 22.13
C GLY A 90 -12.49 -18.79 21.06
N THR A 91 -11.41 -18.01 21.18
CA THR A 91 -10.29 -18.05 20.21
C THR A 91 -9.09 -18.87 20.68
N THR A 92 -8.36 -19.44 19.73
CA THR A 92 -7.15 -20.23 19.96
C THR A 92 -5.88 -19.43 19.66
N LEU A 93 -5.01 -19.29 20.66
CA LEU A 93 -3.68 -18.72 20.48
C LEU A 93 -2.65 -19.84 20.21
N GLY A 94 -1.94 -19.75 19.09
CA GLY A 94 -0.86 -20.66 18.73
C GLY A 94 0.48 -19.97 18.93
N TYR A 95 1.20 -20.36 19.99
CA TYR A 95 2.51 -19.78 20.23
C TYR A 95 3.40 -20.72 21.02
N THR A 96 4.61 -20.96 20.50
CA THR A 96 5.58 -21.91 21.09
C THR A 96 6.76 -21.20 21.80
N GLY A 97 6.85 -19.87 21.73
CA GLY A 97 7.91 -19.05 22.34
C GLY A 97 7.54 -18.35 23.66
N THR A 98 8.33 -17.34 24.06
CA THR A 98 8.06 -16.44 25.20
C THR A 98 7.10 -15.34 24.79
N LYS A 99 5.87 -15.34 25.34
CA LYS A 99 4.84 -14.42 24.88
C LYS A 99 5.24 -12.98 25.22
N PRO A 100 5.29 -12.06 24.24
CA PRO A 100 5.58 -10.67 24.52
C PRO A 100 4.52 -10.09 25.45
N ASN A 101 4.95 -9.40 26.50
CA ASN A 101 4.01 -8.77 27.44
C ASN A 101 3.40 -7.47 26.89
N TYR A 102 4.17 -6.72 26.11
CA TYR A 102 3.80 -5.38 25.64
C TYR A 102 3.99 -5.22 24.14
N LYS A 103 3.04 -4.52 23.52
CA LYS A 103 3.24 -3.86 22.23
C LYS A 103 3.56 -2.41 22.50
N CYS A 104 4.56 -1.90 21.81
CA CYS A 104 5.06 -0.54 21.97
C CYS A 104 5.19 0.13 20.61
N GLY A 105 5.12 1.45 20.62
CA GLY A 105 5.40 2.24 19.44
C GLY A 105 5.77 3.67 19.76
N VAL A 106 6.28 4.36 18.74
CA VAL A 106 6.46 5.81 18.74
C VAL A 106 6.13 6.36 17.35
N SER A 107 5.51 7.53 17.32
CA SER A 107 5.41 8.35 16.13
C SER A 107 6.51 9.40 16.17
N LEU A 108 7.51 9.24 15.31
CA LEU A 108 8.56 10.22 15.11
C LEU A 108 7.97 11.37 14.30
N THR A 109 8.21 12.60 14.74
CA THR A 109 7.80 13.84 14.06
C THR A 109 9.02 14.74 13.86
N ASP A 110 8.82 15.83 13.12
CA ASP A 110 9.84 16.88 12.91
C ASP A 110 11.15 16.33 12.29
N LEU A 111 11.05 15.21 11.55
CA LEU A 111 12.16 14.65 10.80
C LEU A 111 12.49 15.58 9.63
N THR A 112 13.77 15.61 9.25
CA THR A 112 14.22 16.38 8.10
C THR A 112 13.85 15.62 6.81
N PRO A 113 13.20 16.25 5.81
CA PRO A 113 12.92 15.62 4.53
C PRO A 113 14.19 15.12 3.80
N ASN A 114 14.03 14.12 2.94
CA ASN A 114 15.10 13.51 2.13
C ASN A 114 16.36 13.09 2.92
N THR A 115 16.20 12.65 4.17
CA THR A 115 17.29 12.37 5.10
C THR A 115 17.30 10.90 5.49
N GLU A 116 18.48 10.28 5.51
CA GLU A 116 18.66 8.91 5.96
C GLU A 116 18.90 8.87 7.47
N TYR A 117 18.08 8.10 8.17
CA TYR A 117 18.18 7.89 9.60
C TYR A 117 18.56 6.45 9.91
N ARG A 118 19.16 6.27 11.08
CA ARG A 118 19.33 4.96 11.71
C ARG A 118 18.78 4.99 13.12
N TYR A 119 18.28 3.86 13.57
CA TYR A 119 17.78 3.71 14.92
C TYR A 119 17.96 2.30 15.45
N ARG A 120 17.88 2.19 16.78
CA ARG A 120 17.81 0.92 17.50
C ARG A 120 16.89 1.06 18.71
N VAL A 121 16.34 -0.05 19.18
CA VAL A 121 15.34 -0.07 20.26
C VAL A 121 15.76 -1.02 21.36
N GLY A 122 15.54 -0.65 22.61
CA GLY A 122 15.83 -1.49 23.76
C GLY A 122 15.74 -0.71 25.06
N LYS A 123 16.27 -1.29 26.13
CA LYS A 123 16.42 -0.62 27.43
C LYS A 123 17.82 -0.80 28.00
N THR A 124 18.20 -2.07 28.20
CA THR A 124 19.53 -2.50 28.65
C THR A 124 20.28 -3.12 27.47
N ASN A 125 19.59 -3.95 26.67
CA ASN A 125 20.13 -4.54 25.47
C ASN A 125 19.41 -3.96 24.25
N MET A 126 20.16 -3.24 23.41
CA MET A 126 19.62 -2.65 22.19
C MET A 126 19.52 -3.70 21.08
N SER A 127 18.53 -3.52 20.20
CA SER A 127 18.40 -4.25 18.94
C SER A 127 19.58 -3.98 17.99
N SER A 128 19.63 -4.75 16.91
CA SER A 128 20.37 -4.35 15.70
C SER A 128 19.89 -2.99 15.18
N ASP A 129 20.73 -2.35 14.36
CA ASP A 129 20.38 -1.11 13.67
C ASP A 129 19.32 -1.37 12.58
N TYR A 130 18.38 -0.42 12.52
CA TYR A 130 17.37 -0.28 11.49
C TYR A 130 17.53 1.09 10.83
N PHE A 131 17.06 1.20 9.59
CA PHE A 131 17.28 2.35 8.72
C PHE A 131 15.99 2.72 8.01
N PHE A 132 15.83 4.02 7.76
CA PHE A 132 14.82 4.53 6.85
C PHE A 132 15.29 5.84 6.24
N LYS A 133 14.66 6.22 5.12
CA LYS A 133 14.87 7.51 4.49
C LYS A 133 13.54 8.25 4.41
N THR A 134 13.48 9.49 4.90
CA THR A 134 12.30 10.33 4.76
C THR A 134 12.07 10.73 3.30
N ALA A 135 10.80 10.94 2.93
CA ALA A 135 10.42 11.40 1.61
C ALA A 135 10.99 12.78 1.29
N GLY A 136 11.18 13.08 0.01
CA GLY A 136 11.69 14.36 -0.47
C GLY A 136 12.50 14.28 -1.77
N ALA A 137 12.81 13.06 -2.24
CA ALA A 137 13.31 12.85 -3.59
C ALA A 137 12.20 12.99 -4.63
N GLU A 138 12.53 13.51 -5.82
CA GLU A 138 11.58 13.62 -6.95
C GLU A 138 11.10 12.26 -7.46
N ASN A 139 11.98 11.25 -7.40
CA ASN A 139 11.72 9.89 -7.80
C ASN A 139 11.86 8.97 -6.60
N PHE A 140 10.99 7.97 -6.51
CA PHE A 140 11.11 6.92 -5.51
C PHE A 140 10.57 5.61 -6.04
N THR A 141 11.05 4.52 -5.45
CA THR A 141 10.63 3.16 -5.80
C THR A 141 10.14 2.46 -4.57
N PHE A 142 9.02 1.76 -4.66
CA PHE A 142 8.50 0.94 -3.58
C PHE A 142 8.22 -0.48 -4.07
N LEU A 143 8.29 -1.41 -3.11
CA LEU A 143 8.05 -2.82 -3.32
C LEU A 143 6.60 -3.14 -2.99
N VAL A 144 5.94 -3.94 -3.84
CA VAL A 144 4.64 -4.54 -3.56
C VAL A 144 4.79 -6.06 -3.53
N ILE A 145 4.33 -6.65 -2.42
CA ILE A 145 4.22 -8.08 -2.20
C ILE A 145 2.83 -8.38 -1.62
N SER A 146 2.42 -9.64 -1.65
CA SER A 146 1.16 -10.08 -1.04
C SER A 146 1.19 -11.59 -0.82
N ASP A 147 0.30 -12.08 0.05
CA ASP A 147 0.05 -13.51 0.24
C ASP A 147 1.32 -14.27 0.63
N THR A 148 2.14 -13.65 1.50
CA THR A 148 3.33 -14.31 2.05
C THR A 148 2.94 -15.61 2.76
N GLN A 149 1.77 -15.64 3.41
CA GLN A 149 1.08 -16.81 3.95
C GLN A 149 2.03 -17.88 4.53
N LEU A 150 2.89 -17.49 5.48
CA LEU A 150 3.71 -18.49 6.17
C LEU A 150 2.81 -19.48 6.92
N TYR A 151 3.02 -20.78 6.67
CA TYR A 151 2.32 -21.88 7.33
C TYR A 151 3.27 -22.78 8.16
N GLY A 152 4.37 -22.21 8.67
CA GLY A 152 5.30 -22.90 9.56
C GLY A 152 6.23 -23.93 8.90
N SER A 153 6.42 -23.86 7.57
CA SER A 153 7.36 -24.72 6.84
C SER A 153 8.70 -24.00 6.61
N PRO A 154 9.86 -24.66 6.84
CA PRO A 154 11.17 -24.07 6.52
C PRO A 154 11.29 -23.57 5.07
N ALA A 155 10.64 -24.25 4.12
CA ALA A 155 10.66 -23.87 2.71
C ALA A 155 9.97 -22.53 2.47
N THR A 156 8.77 -22.31 3.03
CA THR A 156 8.04 -21.04 2.85
C THR A 156 8.74 -19.87 3.51
N ASN A 157 9.38 -20.11 4.66
CA ASN A 157 10.17 -19.09 5.33
C ASN A 157 11.32 -18.63 4.42
N GLN A 158 12.01 -19.60 3.80
CA GLN A 158 13.10 -19.30 2.89
C GLN A 158 12.61 -18.58 1.62
N ASP A 159 11.45 -18.97 1.08
CA ASP A 159 10.87 -18.32 -0.10
C ASP A 159 10.55 -16.84 0.15
N TYR A 160 10.00 -16.52 1.32
CA TYR A 160 9.77 -15.12 1.72
C TYR A 160 11.08 -14.33 1.79
N LEU A 161 12.10 -14.89 2.46
CA LEU A 161 13.42 -14.24 2.58
C LEU A 161 14.09 -14.06 1.21
N ASN A 162 13.95 -15.04 0.31
CA ASN A 162 14.45 -14.96 -1.06
C ASN A 162 13.72 -13.87 -1.85
N THR A 163 12.40 -13.78 -1.72
CA THR A 163 11.58 -12.74 -2.39
C THR A 163 12.04 -11.35 -2.01
N LEU A 164 12.24 -11.08 -0.71
CA LEU A 164 12.78 -9.80 -0.26
C LEU A 164 14.21 -9.58 -0.77
N THR A 165 15.07 -10.60 -0.69
CA THR A 165 16.46 -10.48 -1.14
C THR A 165 16.54 -10.14 -2.63
N ASN A 166 15.77 -10.83 -3.46
CA ASN A 166 15.74 -10.64 -4.90
C ASN A 166 15.09 -9.31 -5.29
N ALA A 167 14.03 -8.89 -4.59
CA ALA A 167 13.43 -7.58 -4.80
C ALA A 167 14.43 -6.44 -4.55
N PHE A 168 15.17 -6.50 -3.44
CA PHE A 168 16.22 -5.52 -3.15
C PHE A 168 17.36 -5.59 -4.16
N ALA A 169 17.81 -6.79 -4.55
CA ALA A 169 18.85 -6.95 -5.56
C ALA A 169 18.44 -6.37 -6.94
N GLN A 170 17.19 -6.60 -7.36
CA GLN A 170 16.64 -6.01 -8.59
C GLN A 170 16.55 -4.49 -8.50
N ALA A 171 16.10 -3.95 -7.36
CA ALA A 171 16.05 -2.52 -7.12
C ALA A 171 17.44 -1.86 -7.18
N ASP A 172 18.43 -2.46 -6.53
CA ASP A 172 19.82 -2.00 -6.51
C ASP A 172 20.46 -2.06 -7.90
N ALA A 173 20.25 -3.17 -8.63
CA ALA A 173 20.75 -3.33 -10.00
C ALA A 173 20.18 -2.29 -10.99
N ASN A 174 18.99 -1.74 -10.69
CA ASN A 174 18.37 -0.66 -11.48
C ASN A 174 18.66 0.74 -10.93
N ASN A 175 19.47 0.87 -9.86
CA ASN A 175 19.75 2.12 -9.16
C ASN A 175 18.47 2.83 -8.68
N THR A 176 17.51 2.03 -8.20
CA THR A 176 16.19 2.47 -7.73
C THR A 176 15.93 1.89 -6.34
N PRO A 177 16.65 2.34 -5.29
CA PRO A 177 16.55 1.75 -3.96
C PRO A 177 15.11 1.79 -3.43
N ILE A 178 14.71 0.73 -2.75
CA ILE A 178 13.36 0.58 -2.18
C ILE A 178 13.18 1.57 -1.04
N SER A 179 12.20 2.46 -1.17
CA SER A 179 11.89 3.50 -0.20
C SER A 179 10.93 3.02 0.89
N PHE A 180 10.06 2.06 0.57
CA PHE A 180 9.17 1.35 1.50
C PHE A 180 8.56 0.12 0.79
N ILE A 181 7.88 -0.71 1.57
CA ILE A 181 7.22 -1.95 1.13
C ILE A 181 5.72 -1.84 1.44
N ILE A 182 4.88 -2.23 0.50
CA ILE A 182 3.44 -2.50 0.72
C ILE A 182 3.23 -4.01 0.66
N ASN A 183 2.78 -4.61 1.75
CA ASN A 183 2.27 -5.98 1.78
C ASN A 183 0.75 -5.96 1.68
N CYS A 184 0.17 -6.48 0.60
CA CYS A 184 -1.28 -6.44 0.32
C CYS A 184 -2.10 -7.50 1.08
N GLY A 185 -1.57 -8.01 2.19
CA GLY A 185 -2.29 -8.84 3.16
C GLY A 185 -1.99 -10.31 3.00
N ASP A 186 -2.57 -11.08 3.92
CA ASP A 186 -2.23 -12.47 4.16
C ASP A 186 -0.73 -12.59 4.45
N VAL A 187 -0.31 -11.79 5.43
CA VAL A 187 1.07 -11.74 5.90
C VAL A 187 1.44 -13.11 6.45
N ILE A 188 0.59 -13.69 7.30
CA ILE A 188 0.70 -15.08 7.77
C ILE A 188 -0.53 -15.91 7.42
N ASN A 189 -0.41 -17.24 7.47
CA ASN A 189 -1.52 -18.15 7.16
C ASN A 189 -2.59 -18.19 8.25
N ASP A 190 -2.25 -17.98 9.52
CA ASP A 190 -3.23 -17.96 10.60
C ASP A 190 -2.85 -16.86 11.60
N GLY A 191 -3.60 -15.76 11.66
CA GLY A 191 -3.35 -14.59 12.52
C GLY A 191 -2.91 -14.93 13.95
N GLY A 192 -3.53 -15.95 14.56
CA GLY A 192 -3.23 -16.41 15.91
C GLY A 192 -1.91 -17.17 16.09
N LYS A 193 -1.14 -17.44 15.03
CA LYS A 193 0.19 -18.05 15.08
C LYS A 193 1.29 -16.99 15.14
N LEU A 194 1.45 -16.35 16.30
CA LEU A 194 2.37 -15.21 16.46
C LEU A 194 3.84 -15.53 16.12
N GLN A 195 4.26 -16.79 16.24
CA GLN A 195 5.61 -17.21 15.85
C GLN A 195 5.88 -16.97 14.34
N ASP A 196 4.85 -17.06 13.50
CA ASP A 196 4.99 -16.80 12.07
C ASP A 196 5.21 -15.31 11.79
N TYR A 197 4.59 -14.42 12.60
CA TYR A 197 4.91 -12.99 12.55
C TYR A 197 6.35 -12.71 12.96
N GLU A 198 6.89 -13.40 13.97
CA GLU A 198 8.30 -13.23 14.37
C GLU A 198 9.27 -13.57 13.23
N ILE A 199 8.97 -14.59 12.43
CA ILE A 199 9.82 -15.00 11.30
C ILE A 199 9.80 -13.93 10.20
N ILE A 200 8.60 -13.46 9.82
CA ILE A 200 8.44 -12.45 8.76
C ILE A 200 9.07 -11.13 9.19
N MET A 201 8.69 -10.65 10.37
CA MET A 201 9.04 -9.30 10.81
C MET A 201 10.52 -9.16 11.17
N ASN A 202 11.21 -10.25 11.48
CA ASN A 202 12.66 -10.25 11.71
C ASN A 202 13.49 -10.50 10.44
N ALA A 203 12.88 -10.57 9.25
CA ALA A 203 13.62 -10.66 8.01
C ALA A 203 14.58 -9.47 7.85
N GLU A 204 15.85 -9.75 7.55
CA GLU A 204 16.92 -8.74 7.54
C GLU A 204 16.59 -7.54 6.64
N LYS A 205 15.94 -7.78 5.50
CA LYS A 205 15.58 -6.72 4.55
C LYS A 205 14.55 -5.73 5.09
N LEU A 206 13.71 -6.11 6.06
CA LEU A 206 12.78 -5.18 6.71
C LEU A 206 13.48 -4.15 7.61
N ARG A 207 14.77 -4.35 7.92
CA ARG A 207 15.58 -3.34 8.61
C ARG A 207 15.87 -2.10 7.78
N TYR A 208 15.68 -2.16 6.45
CA TYR A 208 16.10 -1.11 5.53
C TYR A 208 14.95 -0.35 4.86
N ALA A 209 13.70 -0.75 5.11
CA ALA A 209 12.55 -0.14 4.49
C ALA A 209 11.33 -0.16 5.43
N PRO A 210 10.58 0.95 5.54
CA PRO A 210 9.28 0.95 6.18
C PRO A 210 8.32 -0.05 5.52
N LEU A 211 7.50 -0.69 6.35
CA LEU A 211 6.50 -1.68 5.95
C LEU A 211 5.08 -1.13 6.19
N ALA A 212 4.31 -1.01 5.12
CA ALA A 212 2.87 -0.75 5.16
C ALA A 212 2.13 -2.07 4.90
N MET A 213 1.31 -2.52 5.85
CA MET A 213 0.55 -3.76 5.70
C MET A 213 -0.93 -3.48 5.48
N VAL A 214 -1.52 -4.21 4.56
CA VAL A 214 -2.98 -4.37 4.39
C VAL A 214 -3.39 -5.62 5.17
N VAL A 215 -4.56 -5.61 5.81
CA VAL A 215 -5.09 -6.80 6.47
C VAL A 215 -5.68 -7.77 5.44
N GLY A 216 -5.29 -9.05 5.51
CA GLY A 216 -5.87 -10.14 4.71
C GLY A 216 -6.82 -11.04 5.49
N ASN A 217 -7.48 -11.96 4.79
CA ASN A 217 -8.45 -12.84 5.46
C ASN A 217 -7.80 -13.91 6.33
N HIS A 218 -6.52 -14.23 6.12
CA HIS A 218 -5.76 -15.10 7.01
C HIS A 218 -5.29 -14.37 8.28
N ASP A 219 -5.03 -13.07 8.19
CA ASP A 219 -4.58 -12.23 9.31
C ASP A 219 -5.66 -12.05 10.40
N ILE A 220 -6.94 -12.25 10.05
CA ILE A 220 -8.09 -12.16 10.96
C ILE A 220 -8.50 -13.51 11.57
N LEU A 221 -7.70 -14.57 11.38
CA LEU A 221 -7.94 -15.89 11.94
C LEU A 221 -7.19 -16.09 13.27
N ASP A 222 -7.69 -16.98 14.11
CA ASP A 222 -6.97 -17.55 15.24
C ASP A 222 -6.10 -18.73 14.79
N ALA A 223 -5.33 -19.34 15.69
CA ALA A 223 -4.41 -20.42 15.33
C ALA A 223 -5.10 -21.74 14.95
N ALA A 224 -6.40 -21.88 15.21
CA ALA A 224 -7.23 -23.00 14.79
C ALA A 224 -8.03 -22.69 13.51
N GLY A 225 -7.82 -21.52 12.90
CA GLY A 225 -8.53 -21.06 11.70
C GLY A 225 -9.91 -20.45 11.98
N GLY A 226 -10.27 -20.23 13.26
CA GLY A 226 -11.50 -19.54 13.66
C GLY A 226 -11.39 -18.02 13.47
N TYR A 227 -12.51 -17.32 13.28
CA TYR A 227 -12.47 -15.86 13.17
C TYR A 227 -12.04 -15.20 14.49
N ALA A 228 -10.97 -14.41 14.44
CA ALA A 228 -10.49 -13.59 15.55
C ALA A 228 -10.64 -12.09 15.28
N GLY A 229 -10.93 -11.66 14.06
CA GLY A 229 -10.81 -10.24 13.69
C GLY A 229 -9.35 -9.74 13.75
N PRO A 230 -9.10 -8.43 13.61
CA PRO A 230 -7.76 -7.92 13.29
C PRO A 230 -6.82 -7.79 14.50
N ARG A 231 -7.09 -8.42 15.64
CA ARG A 231 -6.32 -8.17 16.89
C ARG A 231 -4.87 -8.61 16.80
N PHE A 232 -4.61 -9.76 16.19
CA PHE A 232 -3.26 -10.28 16.03
C PHE A 232 -2.49 -9.42 15.03
N PHE A 233 -3.13 -9.08 13.91
CA PHE A 233 -2.61 -8.10 12.95
C PHE A 233 -2.28 -6.75 13.61
N ASN A 234 -3.20 -6.18 14.40
CA ASN A 234 -3.02 -4.92 15.14
C ASN A 234 -2.06 -5.03 16.34
N SER A 235 -1.49 -6.21 16.58
CA SER A 235 -0.47 -6.42 17.59
C SER A 235 0.95 -6.38 17.04
N VAL A 236 1.14 -6.24 15.71
CA VAL A 236 2.46 -6.34 15.05
C VAL A 236 2.83 -5.11 14.21
N HIS A 237 2.13 -3.99 14.37
CA HIS A 237 2.44 -2.75 13.67
C HIS A 237 2.05 -1.50 14.47
N ASN A 238 2.52 -0.36 13.99
CA ASN A 238 2.16 0.98 14.43
C ASN A 238 1.84 1.85 13.21
N HIS A 239 0.83 1.46 12.42
CA HIS A 239 0.36 2.25 11.27
C HIS A 239 -0.18 3.64 11.71
N PRO A 240 -0.29 4.62 10.79
CA PRO A 240 -0.92 5.90 11.08
C PRO A 240 -2.34 5.75 11.63
N ASP A 241 -2.64 6.43 12.73
CA ASP A 241 -3.98 6.48 13.33
C ASP A 241 -4.83 7.55 12.66
N ASN A 242 -5.14 7.34 11.38
CA ASN A 242 -5.89 8.29 10.54
C ASN A 242 -6.89 7.61 9.62
N GLY A 243 -7.26 6.37 9.94
CA GLY A 243 -8.17 5.51 9.19
C GLY A 243 -9.63 5.90 9.26
N ALA A 244 -10.46 5.08 8.62
CA ALA A 244 -11.90 5.16 8.74
C ALA A 244 -12.37 4.74 10.15
N VAL A 245 -13.47 5.33 10.61
CA VAL A 245 -14.08 5.00 11.91
C VAL A 245 -14.40 3.51 12.00
N ASP A 246 -14.00 2.88 13.11
CA ASP A 246 -14.12 1.44 13.42
C ASP A 246 -13.14 0.51 12.68
N PHE A 247 -12.10 1.04 12.06
CA PHE A 247 -11.07 0.27 11.34
C PHE A 247 -9.65 0.59 11.83
N ASP A 248 -9.51 0.76 13.14
CA ASP A 248 -8.26 1.10 13.80
C ASP A 248 -7.17 0.10 13.41
N GLY A 249 -6.07 0.59 12.84
CA GLY A 249 -4.93 -0.21 12.42
C GLY A 249 -5.10 -1.01 11.11
N THR A 250 -6.32 -1.17 10.58
CA THR A 250 -6.58 -1.90 9.32
C THR A 250 -6.93 -1.00 8.13
N SER A 251 -7.32 0.25 8.40
CA SER A 251 -7.40 1.31 7.38
C SER A 251 -6.58 2.51 7.81
N TYR A 252 -5.90 3.15 6.86
CA TYR A 252 -5.07 4.34 7.09
C TYR A 252 -4.58 4.88 5.75
N TYR A 253 -4.05 6.10 5.74
CA TYR A 253 -3.32 6.62 4.59
C TYR A 253 -1.99 7.24 4.99
N PHE A 254 -1.06 7.24 4.05
CA PHE A 254 0.19 7.97 4.16
C PHE A 254 0.55 8.61 2.83
N LYS A 255 1.43 9.60 2.86
CA LYS A 255 1.96 10.24 1.66
C LYS A 255 3.47 10.15 1.59
N TYR A 256 3.96 9.97 0.36
CA TYR A 256 5.36 10.09 -0.02
C TYR A 256 5.47 11.21 -1.06
N GLY A 257 5.79 12.42 -0.60
CA GLY A 257 5.69 13.63 -1.41
C GLY A 257 4.23 13.86 -1.88
N THR A 258 4.03 14.05 -3.17
CA THR A 258 2.69 14.25 -3.78
C THR A 258 1.95 12.95 -4.10
N THR A 259 2.43 11.80 -3.64
CA THR A 259 1.81 10.48 -3.88
C THR A 259 1.14 9.97 -2.62
N TYR A 260 -0.14 9.62 -2.72
CA TYR A 260 -0.96 9.19 -1.59
C TYR A 260 -1.26 7.69 -1.70
N PHE A 261 -1.14 7.01 -0.58
CA PHE A 261 -1.38 5.58 -0.44
C PHE A 261 -2.50 5.39 0.58
N PHE A 262 -3.64 4.87 0.13
CA PHE A 262 -4.76 4.51 0.98
C PHE A 262 -4.77 3.01 1.19
N VAL A 263 -4.75 2.57 2.44
CA VAL A 263 -4.94 1.18 2.84
C VAL A 263 -6.36 1.02 3.35
N ILE A 264 -7.09 0.06 2.77
CA ILE A 264 -8.49 -0.24 3.11
C ILE A 264 -8.64 -1.69 3.58
N ASP A 265 -9.54 -1.91 4.52
CA ASP A 265 -9.91 -3.22 5.02
C ASP A 265 -11.04 -3.80 4.18
N THR A 266 -10.68 -4.72 3.28
CA THR A 266 -11.64 -5.47 2.48
C THR A 266 -12.11 -6.76 3.16
N THR A 267 -11.52 -7.15 4.29
CA THR A 267 -11.85 -8.43 4.96
C THR A 267 -13.25 -8.40 5.55
N ILE A 268 -13.70 -7.22 5.97
CA ILE A 268 -15.06 -6.98 6.45
C ILE A 268 -16.00 -6.81 5.24
N LYS A 269 -16.45 -7.95 4.67
CA LYS A 269 -17.38 -8.04 3.53
C LYS A 269 -18.81 -7.54 3.86
N SER A 270 -18.93 -6.27 4.25
CA SER A 270 -20.18 -5.60 4.63
C SER A 270 -20.32 -4.26 3.92
N ALA A 271 -21.49 -3.99 3.35
CA ALA A 271 -21.74 -2.74 2.64
C ALA A 271 -21.61 -1.51 3.56
N ASN A 272 -22.11 -1.61 4.80
CA ASN A 272 -21.98 -0.53 5.77
C ASN A 272 -20.52 -0.27 6.16
N ALA A 273 -19.72 -1.34 6.27
CA ALA A 273 -18.29 -1.27 6.56
C ALA A 273 -17.54 -0.56 5.42
N TYR A 274 -17.80 -0.96 4.17
CA TYR A 274 -17.19 -0.31 3.00
C TYR A 274 -17.64 1.13 2.84
N GLN A 275 -18.90 1.45 3.14
CA GLN A 275 -19.40 2.82 3.02
C GLN A 275 -18.64 3.78 3.95
N LYS A 276 -18.37 3.40 5.19
CA LYS A 276 -17.56 4.22 6.13
C LYS A 276 -16.17 4.53 5.57
N GLN A 277 -15.50 3.51 5.01
CA GLN A 277 -14.18 3.68 4.40
C GLN A 277 -14.24 4.52 3.11
N ILE A 278 -15.30 4.37 2.30
CA ILE A 278 -15.54 5.20 1.12
C ILE A 278 -15.72 6.66 1.53
N ASP A 279 -16.54 6.95 2.55
CA ASP A 279 -16.78 8.31 3.01
C ASP A 279 -15.50 8.97 3.55
N TRP A 280 -14.70 8.21 4.29
CA TRP A 280 -13.37 8.62 4.75
C TRP A 280 -12.42 8.92 3.58
N PHE A 281 -12.32 8.02 2.59
CA PHE A 281 -11.51 8.22 1.39
C PHE A 281 -11.95 9.47 0.61
N LYS A 282 -13.26 9.64 0.41
CA LYS A 282 -13.84 10.80 -0.28
C LYS A 282 -13.49 12.09 0.43
N ASN A 283 -13.68 12.14 1.75
CA ASN A 283 -13.35 13.32 2.55
C ASN A 283 -11.90 13.76 2.34
N ILE A 284 -10.95 12.82 2.36
CA ILE A 284 -9.53 13.13 2.13
C ILE A 284 -9.29 13.58 0.69
N MET A 285 -9.83 12.87 -0.31
CA MET A 285 -9.64 13.23 -1.72
C MET A 285 -10.38 14.51 -2.15
N ASP A 286 -11.39 14.92 -1.40
CA ASP A 286 -12.10 16.18 -1.58
C ASP A 286 -11.28 17.35 -1.03
N THR A 287 -10.56 17.16 0.08
CA THR A 287 -9.74 18.22 0.69
C THR A 287 -8.31 18.28 0.14
N GLU A 288 -7.70 17.13 -0.09
CA GLU A 288 -6.32 16.96 -0.54
C GLU A 288 -6.24 16.84 -2.07
N GLN A 289 -5.05 17.09 -2.61
CA GLN A 289 -4.80 17.19 -4.05
C GLN A 289 -3.55 16.40 -4.46
N PRO A 290 -3.57 15.07 -4.27
CA PRO A 290 -2.45 14.22 -4.65
C PRO A 290 -2.22 14.23 -6.16
N GLN A 291 -0.96 14.17 -6.58
CA GLN A 291 -0.61 13.91 -7.96
C GLN A 291 -0.98 12.46 -8.34
N TYR A 292 -0.59 11.53 -7.47
CA TYR A 292 -0.76 10.10 -7.66
C TYR A 292 -1.51 9.47 -6.50
N VAL A 293 -2.43 8.56 -6.81
CA VAL A 293 -3.25 7.88 -5.81
C VAL A 293 -3.18 6.36 -5.97
N PHE A 294 -2.68 5.70 -4.94
CA PHE A 294 -2.71 4.26 -4.80
C PHE A 294 -3.75 3.88 -3.75
N VAL A 295 -4.55 2.87 -4.04
CA VAL A 295 -5.45 2.25 -3.07
C VAL A 295 -5.05 0.78 -2.95
N ALA A 296 -4.82 0.30 -1.73
CA ALA A 296 -4.41 -1.06 -1.44
C ALA A 296 -5.46 -1.76 -0.58
N GLY A 297 -5.93 -2.92 -1.03
CA GLY A 297 -6.93 -3.73 -0.35
C GLY A 297 -6.71 -5.20 -0.69
N HIS A 298 -6.94 -6.10 0.26
CA HIS A 298 -6.56 -7.49 0.10
C HIS A 298 -7.38 -8.22 -0.98
N TYR A 299 -8.70 -8.05 -0.99
CA TYR A 299 -9.54 -8.69 -2.01
C TYR A 299 -9.48 -7.96 -3.36
N PRO A 300 -9.37 -8.70 -4.46
CA PRO A 300 -9.38 -8.12 -5.80
C PRO A 300 -10.77 -7.62 -6.17
N GLN A 301 -10.85 -6.86 -7.26
CA GLN A 301 -12.10 -6.28 -7.78
C GLN A 301 -12.89 -7.23 -8.68
N TYR A 302 -12.55 -8.51 -8.67
CA TYR A 302 -13.02 -9.53 -9.60
C TYR A 302 -13.02 -10.89 -8.92
N GLY A 303 -13.62 -11.88 -9.58
CA GLY A 303 -13.88 -13.18 -8.96
C GLY A 303 -15.03 -13.10 -7.95
N SER A 304 -15.40 -14.24 -7.38
CA SER A 304 -16.52 -14.35 -6.44
C SER A 304 -16.30 -13.52 -5.17
N ASP A 305 -15.08 -13.53 -4.62
CA ASP A 305 -14.73 -12.79 -3.41
C ASP A 305 -14.64 -11.27 -3.63
N GLY A 306 -14.40 -10.85 -4.87
CA GLY A 306 -14.33 -9.44 -5.24
C GLY A 306 -15.67 -8.77 -5.48
N THR A 307 -16.80 -9.48 -5.35
CA THR A 307 -18.13 -8.97 -5.72
C THR A 307 -18.47 -7.64 -5.04
N LEU A 308 -18.21 -7.52 -3.74
CA LEU A 308 -18.52 -6.29 -2.99
C LEU A 308 -17.54 -5.16 -3.29
N VAL A 309 -16.26 -5.48 -3.49
CA VAL A 309 -15.25 -4.49 -3.93
C VAL A 309 -15.63 -3.96 -5.31
N ASN A 310 -16.07 -4.85 -6.21
CA ASN A 310 -16.52 -4.49 -7.53
C ASN A 310 -17.74 -3.55 -7.50
N SER A 311 -18.77 -3.88 -6.71
CA SER A 311 -20.01 -3.10 -6.71
C SER A 311 -19.89 -1.76 -5.98
N MET A 312 -19.03 -1.66 -4.96
CA MET A 312 -18.94 -0.46 -4.12
C MET A 312 -17.69 0.39 -4.38
N TRP A 313 -16.51 -0.23 -4.48
CA TRP A 313 -15.26 0.52 -4.63
C TRP A 313 -14.97 0.88 -6.09
N VAL A 314 -15.17 -0.02 -7.06
CA VAL A 314 -14.83 0.28 -8.47
C VAL A 314 -15.50 1.56 -9.00
N PRO A 315 -16.79 1.87 -8.71
CA PRO A 315 -17.38 3.15 -9.08
C PRO A 315 -16.63 4.35 -8.49
N ILE A 316 -16.26 4.27 -7.21
CA ILE A 316 -15.55 5.35 -6.49
C ILE A 316 -14.12 5.51 -7.01
N LEU A 317 -13.39 4.40 -7.20
CA LEU A 317 -12.03 4.42 -7.74
C LEU A 317 -11.99 5.01 -9.16
N ASN A 318 -13.00 4.73 -9.98
CA ASN A 318 -13.14 5.36 -11.29
C ASN A 318 -13.51 6.84 -11.18
N GLU A 319 -14.46 7.19 -10.32
CA GLU A 319 -14.91 8.57 -10.10
C GLU A 319 -13.74 9.47 -9.67
N TYR A 320 -12.91 8.99 -8.75
CA TYR A 320 -11.73 9.72 -8.24
C TYR A 320 -10.49 9.57 -9.12
N ASN A 321 -10.58 8.79 -10.21
CA ASN A 321 -9.54 8.62 -11.22
C ASN A 321 -8.18 8.19 -10.62
N ILE A 322 -8.19 7.25 -9.67
CA ILE A 322 -6.98 6.77 -9.01
C ILE A 322 -5.94 6.21 -10.01
N ASP A 323 -4.73 5.91 -9.55
CA ASP A 323 -3.67 5.40 -10.42
C ASP A 323 -3.57 3.88 -10.37
N PHE A 324 -3.52 3.32 -9.17
CA PHE A 324 -3.42 1.87 -8.98
C PHE A 324 -4.31 1.36 -7.87
N TYR A 325 -4.88 0.17 -8.10
CA TYR A 325 -5.43 -0.68 -7.04
C TYR A 325 -4.50 -1.87 -6.81
N LEU A 326 -3.84 -1.91 -5.65
CA LEU A 326 -2.91 -2.98 -5.26
C LEU A 326 -3.65 -4.02 -4.42
N THR A 327 -3.44 -5.31 -4.72
CA THR A 327 -4.25 -6.38 -4.14
C THR A 327 -3.54 -7.74 -4.07
N GLY A 328 -4.20 -8.72 -3.45
CA GLY A 328 -3.72 -10.07 -3.19
C GLY A 328 -4.81 -11.12 -3.39
N HIS A 329 -4.86 -12.13 -2.51
CA HIS A 329 -5.90 -13.17 -2.35
C HIS A 329 -5.97 -14.20 -3.49
N GLY A 330 -5.91 -13.77 -4.74
CA GLY A 330 -6.04 -14.67 -5.90
C GLY A 330 -4.80 -15.53 -6.15
N HIS A 331 -3.72 -15.33 -5.39
CA HIS A 331 -2.44 -16.05 -5.49
C HIS A 331 -1.82 -15.96 -6.89
N THR A 332 -2.10 -14.87 -7.61
CA THR A 332 -1.57 -14.63 -8.94
C THR A 332 -0.75 -13.34 -9.00
N LEU A 333 0.24 -13.35 -9.90
CA LEU A 333 0.92 -12.12 -10.32
C LEU A 333 0.30 -11.66 -11.63
N GLN A 334 -0.62 -10.70 -11.56
CA GLN A 334 -1.35 -10.22 -12.73
C GLN A 334 -1.62 -8.72 -12.68
N GLN A 335 -1.79 -8.13 -13.87
CA GLN A 335 -2.27 -6.77 -14.04
C GLN A 335 -3.59 -6.75 -14.83
N ARG A 336 -4.46 -5.80 -14.49
CA ARG A 336 -5.66 -5.49 -15.27
C ARG A 336 -5.75 -4.00 -15.49
N LYS A 337 -5.87 -3.60 -16.75
CA LYS A 337 -6.18 -2.21 -17.11
C LYS A 337 -7.69 -2.03 -17.04
N LEU A 338 -8.11 -1.17 -16.13
CA LEU A 338 -9.50 -0.75 -15.98
C LEU A 338 -9.67 0.62 -16.63
N LYS A 339 -10.90 1.16 -16.61
CA LYS A 339 -11.25 2.39 -17.32
C LYS A 339 -10.26 3.53 -17.03
N ASN A 340 -9.98 3.75 -15.75
CA ASN A 340 -9.20 4.90 -15.28
C ASN A 340 -7.92 4.54 -14.52
N TYR A 341 -7.67 3.28 -14.19
CA TYR A 341 -6.55 2.87 -13.34
C TYR A 341 -6.08 1.45 -13.67
N ILE A 342 -4.95 1.05 -13.09
CA ILE A 342 -4.37 -0.28 -13.24
C ILE A 342 -4.53 -1.03 -11.93
N SER A 343 -5.17 -2.20 -11.96
CA SER A 343 -5.14 -3.12 -10.82
C SER A 343 -3.94 -4.05 -10.94
N ILE A 344 -3.16 -4.21 -9.87
CA ILE A 344 -2.05 -5.15 -9.78
C ILE A 344 -2.31 -6.08 -8.60
N GLU A 345 -2.39 -7.36 -8.89
CA GLU A 345 -2.39 -8.41 -7.88
C GLU A 345 -0.95 -8.95 -7.76
N ALA A 346 -0.41 -8.93 -6.55
CA ALA A 346 0.96 -9.36 -6.25
C ALA A 346 0.98 -10.65 -5.41
N GLY A 347 0.00 -11.54 -5.64
CA GLY A 347 -0.16 -12.76 -4.87
C GLY A 347 0.92 -13.79 -5.15
N ALA A 348 1.59 -14.24 -4.10
CA ALA A 348 2.42 -15.44 -4.14
C ALA A 348 1.52 -16.68 -4.31
N THR A 349 1.89 -17.62 -5.19
CA THR A 349 1.31 -18.97 -5.17
C THR A 349 1.98 -19.82 -4.10
N TYR A 350 1.26 -20.80 -3.56
CA TYR A 350 1.86 -21.92 -2.81
C TYR A 350 3.05 -22.53 -3.59
N ASN A 351 4.28 -22.20 -3.17
CA ASN A 351 5.55 -22.93 -3.42
C ASN A 351 5.91 -23.23 -4.91
N PRO A 352 6.92 -22.59 -5.56
CA PRO A 352 7.73 -21.43 -5.20
C PRO A 352 7.15 -20.15 -5.83
N ALA A 353 7.07 -19.05 -5.08
CA ALA A 353 6.56 -17.79 -5.61
C ALA A 353 7.41 -16.62 -5.13
N ASP A 354 8.64 -16.59 -5.63
CA ASP A 354 9.46 -15.39 -5.66
C ASP A 354 8.82 -14.35 -6.60
N ARG A 355 7.73 -13.73 -6.13
CA ARG A 355 6.90 -12.83 -6.92
C ARG A 355 6.75 -11.51 -6.22
N PHE A 356 7.07 -10.45 -6.93
CA PHE A 356 7.00 -9.10 -6.40
C PHE A 356 6.86 -8.07 -7.52
N VAL A 357 6.47 -6.86 -7.15
CA VAL A 357 6.37 -5.74 -8.09
C VAL A 357 7.19 -4.57 -7.57
N LEU A 358 8.10 -4.07 -8.40
CA LEU A 358 8.78 -2.80 -8.16
C LEU A 358 8.02 -1.70 -8.90
N ILE A 359 7.58 -0.68 -8.18
CA ILE A 359 6.87 0.48 -8.72
C ILE A 359 7.72 1.72 -8.48
N THR A 360 8.13 2.37 -9.56
CA THR A 360 8.91 3.62 -9.56
C THR A 360 8.00 4.78 -9.97
N VAL A 361 7.88 5.76 -9.10
CA VAL A 361 7.11 6.99 -9.33
C VAL A 361 8.08 8.11 -9.69
N THR A 362 7.78 8.84 -10.77
CA THR A 362 8.51 10.03 -11.20
C THR A 362 7.52 11.19 -11.39
N PRO A 363 7.95 12.46 -11.55
CA PRO A 363 7.05 13.60 -11.71
C PRO A 363 6.12 13.58 -12.95
N THR A 364 6.25 12.58 -13.81
CA THR A 364 5.54 12.50 -15.09
C THR A 364 4.90 11.14 -15.35
N ALA A 365 5.33 10.09 -14.65
CA ALA A 365 4.82 8.75 -14.85
C ALA A 365 5.10 7.82 -13.67
N ILE A 366 4.29 6.77 -13.57
CA ILE A 366 4.53 5.60 -12.76
C ILE A 366 4.99 4.47 -13.68
N ARG A 367 6.15 3.88 -13.38
CA ARG A 367 6.68 2.70 -14.07
C ARG A 367 6.61 1.52 -13.12
N TYR A 368 6.15 0.36 -13.59
CA TYR A 368 6.06 -0.84 -12.77
C TYR A 368 6.63 -2.04 -13.52
N LYS A 369 7.32 -2.91 -12.77
CA LYS A 369 7.87 -4.18 -13.25
C LYS A 369 7.52 -5.26 -12.23
N ALA A 370 6.82 -6.29 -12.69
CA ALA A 370 6.47 -7.47 -11.93
C ALA A 370 7.45 -8.59 -12.25
N TYR A 371 7.93 -9.27 -11.23
CA TYR A 371 8.98 -10.28 -11.31
C TYR A 371 8.46 -11.63 -10.83
N THR A 372 8.92 -12.70 -11.49
CA THR A 372 8.93 -14.05 -10.95
C THR A 372 10.38 -14.53 -10.98
N GLY A 373 11.03 -14.65 -9.83
CA GLY A 373 12.49 -14.75 -9.78
C GLY A 373 13.15 -13.50 -10.36
N ASP A 374 14.17 -13.70 -11.19
CA ASP A 374 14.82 -12.62 -11.94
C ASP A 374 14.10 -12.28 -13.25
N THR A 375 12.98 -12.94 -13.56
CA THR A 375 12.28 -12.75 -14.84
C THR A 375 11.16 -11.73 -14.70
N ILE A 376 11.17 -10.71 -15.56
CA ILE A 376 10.05 -9.76 -15.68
C ILE A 376 8.85 -10.50 -16.29
N THR A 377 7.80 -10.67 -15.49
CA THR A 377 6.53 -11.29 -15.90
C THR A 377 5.68 -10.29 -16.71
N PHE A 378 5.62 -9.05 -16.24
CA PHE A 378 5.05 -7.94 -17.00
C PHE A 378 5.60 -6.60 -16.53
N GLN A 379 5.48 -5.59 -17.37
CA GLN A 379 5.85 -4.22 -17.02
C GLN A 379 4.95 -3.22 -17.75
N GLY A 380 4.93 -1.98 -17.28
CA GLY A 380 4.18 -0.92 -17.93
C GLY A 380 4.50 0.47 -17.40
N ILE A 381 3.85 1.45 -18.02
CA ILE A 381 3.95 2.87 -17.69
C ILE A 381 2.53 3.43 -17.63
N SER A 382 2.22 4.14 -16.54
CA SER A 382 1.02 4.99 -16.41
C SER A 382 1.48 6.44 -16.36
N GLN A 383 0.99 7.28 -17.27
CA GLN A 383 1.31 8.70 -17.25
C GLN A 383 0.66 9.39 -16.05
N ALA A 384 1.24 10.50 -15.60
CA ALA A 384 0.59 11.40 -14.65
C ALA A 384 -0.81 11.75 -15.15
N LYS A 385 -1.78 11.68 -14.24
CA LYS A 385 -3.16 12.14 -14.49
C LYS A 385 -3.42 13.52 -13.89
N ARG A 386 -2.54 13.97 -13.00
CA ARG A 386 -2.65 15.20 -12.24
C ARG A 386 -1.26 15.85 -12.18
N GLY A 387 -1.20 17.17 -12.06
CA GLY A 387 0.02 17.91 -11.77
C GLY A 387 0.46 17.75 -10.32
N ALA A 388 1.73 18.06 -10.07
CA ALA A 388 2.33 18.05 -8.73
C ALA A 388 1.92 19.26 -7.87
N GLU A 389 1.45 20.34 -8.52
CA GLU A 389 1.15 21.62 -7.90
C GLU A 389 -0.24 22.09 -8.28
N ILE A 390 -0.81 22.92 -7.42
CA ILE A 390 -2.09 23.61 -7.63
C ILE A 390 -1.76 25.08 -7.83
N ASN A 391 -2.47 25.72 -8.77
CA ASN A 391 -2.29 27.15 -8.97
C ASN A 391 -2.66 27.89 -7.68
N ALA A 392 -1.73 28.64 -7.11
CA ALA A 392 -1.96 29.39 -5.87
C ALA A 392 -3.02 30.50 -6.04
N GLU A 393 -3.25 30.98 -7.27
CA GLU A 393 -4.23 32.01 -7.58
C GLU A 393 -5.38 31.42 -8.39
N PHE A 394 -6.59 31.47 -7.84
CA PHE A 394 -7.80 30.98 -8.49
C PHE A 394 -8.94 32.00 -8.44
N SER A 395 -9.45 32.36 -9.62
CA SER A 395 -10.64 33.20 -9.77
C SER A 395 -11.75 32.41 -10.44
N LYS A 396 -12.87 32.22 -9.74
CA LYS A 396 -14.04 31.52 -10.27
C LYS A 396 -14.56 32.20 -11.54
N ALA A 397 -14.67 33.53 -11.53
CA ALA A 397 -15.14 34.30 -12.67
C ALA A 397 -14.23 34.10 -13.90
N GLU A 398 -12.90 34.11 -13.72
CA GLU A 398 -11.96 33.87 -14.82
C GLU A 398 -12.06 32.43 -15.33
N TYR A 399 -12.15 31.46 -14.41
CA TYR A 399 -12.31 30.05 -14.75
C TYR A 399 -13.60 29.79 -15.54
N MET A 400 -14.73 30.34 -15.09
CA MET A 400 -16.00 30.27 -15.80
C MET A 400 -15.90 30.86 -17.20
N ASN A 401 -15.06 31.88 -17.40
CA ASN A 401 -14.82 32.48 -18.71
C ASN A 401 -14.00 31.60 -19.67
N GLN A 402 -13.32 30.56 -19.19
CA GLN A 402 -12.49 29.66 -20.02
C GLN A 402 -13.28 28.57 -20.75
N PHE A 403 -14.52 28.29 -20.36
CA PHE A 403 -15.33 27.28 -21.04
C PHE A 403 -15.58 27.64 -22.51
N LYS A 404 -15.25 26.71 -23.41
CA LYS A 404 -15.40 26.86 -24.86
C LYS A 404 -16.03 25.60 -25.43
N ILE A 405 -17.00 25.74 -26.33
CA ILE A 405 -17.57 24.62 -27.09
C ILE A 405 -17.19 24.76 -28.55
N LYS A 406 -16.68 23.69 -29.16
CA LYS A 406 -16.35 23.65 -30.58
C LYS A 406 -16.87 22.37 -31.22
N ALA A 407 -17.47 22.49 -32.39
CA ALA A 407 -17.82 21.33 -33.20
C ALA A 407 -16.57 20.52 -33.57
N ILE A 408 -16.66 19.19 -33.54
CA ILE A 408 -15.55 18.33 -33.93
C ILE A 408 -15.44 18.36 -35.46
N ALA A 409 -14.32 18.87 -35.99
CA ALA A 409 -14.18 19.10 -37.43
C ALA A 409 -14.40 17.84 -38.29
N SER A 410 -13.98 16.66 -37.80
CA SER A 410 -14.19 15.38 -38.48
C SER A 410 -15.62 14.83 -38.34
N ASN A 411 -16.43 15.37 -37.42
CA ASN A 411 -17.81 14.97 -37.22
C ASN A 411 -18.63 16.09 -36.53
N ARG A 412 -19.24 16.96 -37.35
CA ARG A 412 -20.04 18.12 -36.90
C ARG A 412 -21.36 17.74 -36.19
N THR A 413 -21.69 16.45 -36.09
CA THR A 413 -22.78 15.96 -35.20
C THR A 413 -22.35 15.82 -33.74
N LYS A 414 -21.07 16.14 -33.45
CA LYS A 414 -20.47 16.14 -32.13
C LYS A 414 -19.74 17.46 -31.88
N ALA A 415 -19.64 17.82 -30.61
CA ALA A 415 -18.86 18.96 -30.15
C ALA A 415 -18.07 18.59 -28.90
N GLU A 416 -16.97 19.29 -28.70
CA GLU A 416 -16.16 19.21 -27.49
C GLU A 416 -16.32 20.51 -26.70
N ILE A 417 -16.61 20.37 -25.42
CA ILE A 417 -16.46 21.45 -24.45
C ILE A 417 -15.13 21.29 -23.74
N SER A 418 -14.35 22.37 -23.65
CA SER A 418 -13.08 22.40 -22.93
C SER A 418 -13.04 23.50 -21.87
N TRP A 419 -12.19 23.31 -20.87
CA TRP A 419 -11.91 24.27 -19.81
C TRP A 419 -10.41 24.35 -19.52
N ASP A 420 -10.02 25.29 -18.67
CA ASP A 420 -8.61 25.51 -18.32
C ASP A 420 -8.17 24.66 -17.12
N LYS A 421 -6.87 24.38 -17.02
CA LYS A 421 -6.31 23.61 -15.91
C LYS A 421 -6.41 24.30 -14.55
N SER A 422 -6.58 25.63 -14.51
CA SER A 422 -6.70 26.41 -13.26
C SER A 422 -7.82 25.95 -12.32
N GLY A 423 -8.84 25.25 -12.83
CA GLY A 423 -9.89 24.67 -11.98
C GLY A 423 -9.45 23.45 -11.17
N TYR A 424 -8.33 22.81 -11.51
CA TYR A 424 -7.81 21.67 -10.75
C TYR A 424 -7.47 22.12 -9.32
N GLY A 425 -7.97 21.37 -8.35
CA GLY A 425 -7.85 21.72 -6.93
C GLY A 425 -8.95 22.62 -6.38
N TYR A 426 -9.79 23.22 -7.23
CA TYR A 426 -10.86 24.14 -6.82
C TYR A 426 -12.27 23.68 -7.26
N VAL A 427 -12.35 22.87 -8.31
CA VAL A 427 -13.60 22.39 -8.89
C VAL A 427 -13.86 20.95 -8.47
N ASN A 428 -15.11 20.67 -8.06
CA ASN A 428 -15.60 19.31 -7.84
C ASN A 428 -16.20 18.74 -9.12
N TYR A 429 -17.28 19.36 -9.61
CA TYR A 429 -18.04 18.86 -10.75
C TYR A 429 -18.32 19.94 -11.79
N ILE A 430 -18.32 19.52 -13.05
CA ILE A 430 -18.75 20.30 -14.20
C ILE A 430 -19.95 19.56 -14.78
N THR A 431 -21.12 20.20 -14.75
CA THR A 431 -22.37 19.68 -15.31
C THR A 431 -22.78 20.52 -16.51
N VAL A 432 -23.04 19.87 -17.64
CA VAL A 432 -23.50 20.53 -18.85
C VAL A 432 -24.93 20.11 -19.15
N THR A 433 -25.83 21.08 -19.25
CA THR A 433 -27.25 20.87 -19.58
C THR A 433 -27.60 21.57 -20.89
N ASN A 434 -28.46 20.95 -21.69
CA ASN A 434 -28.98 21.56 -22.91
C ASN A 434 -30.12 22.57 -22.61
N ALA A 435 -30.61 23.26 -23.65
CA ALA A 435 -31.69 24.24 -23.54
C ALA A 435 -33.01 23.70 -22.94
N ASN A 436 -33.21 22.38 -22.93
CA ASN A 436 -34.38 21.73 -22.31
C ASN A 436 -34.11 21.29 -20.86
N ASN A 437 -33.05 21.80 -20.22
CA ASN A 437 -32.58 21.41 -18.89
C ASN A 437 -32.22 19.93 -18.74
N LYS A 438 -31.98 19.21 -19.85
CA LYS A 438 -31.51 17.83 -19.81
C LYS A 438 -29.99 17.81 -19.63
N VAL A 439 -29.51 17.07 -18.63
CA VAL A 439 -28.07 16.82 -18.43
C VAL A 439 -27.52 16.05 -19.63
N VAL A 440 -26.49 16.63 -20.25
CA VAL A 440 -25.70 16.02 -21.32
C VAL A 440 -24.64 15.13 -20.70
N PHE A 441 -23.87 15.70 -19.77
CA PHE A 441 -22.91 14.97 -18.95
C PHE A 441 -22.64 15.71 -17.64
N THR A 442 -22.14 14.96 -16.67
CA THR A 442 -21.49 15.48 -15.45
C THR A 442 -20.10 14.85 -15.38
N LYS A 443 -19.08 15.68 -15.19
CA LYS A 443 -17.68 15.22 -15.05
C LYS A 443 -17.11 15.75 -13.75
N ARG A 444 -16.43 14.88 -13.00
CA ARG A 444 -15.64 15.27 -11.83
C ARG A 444 -14.29 15.82 -12.29
N ALA A 445 -13.88 16.97 -11.80
CA ALA A 445 -12.63 17.63 -12.18
C ALA A 445 -11.43 17.05 -11.40
N THR A 446 -11.08 15.80 -11.69
CA THR A 446 -10.04 15.04 -10.98
C THR A 446 -8.65 15.13 -11.61
N SER A 447 -8.48 15.96 -12.64
CA SER A 447 -7.29 16.06 -13.47
C SER A 447 -7.12 17.49 -14.00
N ASP A 448 -5.89 17.95 -14.10
CA ASP A 448 -5.45 19.16 -14.81
C ASP A 448 -4.97 18.85 -16.25
N LEU A 449 -5.08 17.59 -16.69
CA LEU A 449 -4.67 17.10 -18.00
C LEU A 449 -5.87 16.67 -18.87
N ASP A 450 -6.92 16.12 -18.27
CA ASP A 450 -8.16 15.72 -18.96
C ASP A 450 -9.25 16.81 -18.85
N LEU A 451 -9.10 17.85 -19.68
CA LEU A 451 -9.86 19.10 -19.61
C LEU A 451 -11.01 19.23 -20.62
N VAL A 452 -11.57 18.10 -21.07
CA VAL A 452 -12.60 18.07 -22.14
C VAL A 452 -13.82 17.22 -21.80
N GLY A 453 -14.95 17.53 -22.42
CA GLY A 453 -16.20 16.77 -22.39
C GLY A 453 -16.86 16.71 -23.76
N THR A 454 -17.59 15.63 -24.04
CA THR A 454 -18.16 15.39 -25.37
C THR A 454 -19.67 15.58 -25.39
N ILE A 455 -20.15 16.32 -26.38
CA ILE A 455 -21.55 16.51 -26.72
C ILE A 455 -21.82 15.77 -28.04
N SER A 456 -22.93 15.06 -28.15
CA SER A 456 -23.28 14.24 -29.33
C SER A 456 -24.75 14.40 -29.70
N GLY A 457 -25.10 13.99 -30.92
CA GLY A 457 -26.48 14.03 -31.43
C GLY A 457 -26.89 15.41 -31.95
N LEU A 458 -25.92 16.20 -32.41
CA LEU A 458 -26.14 17.54 -32.93
C LEU A 458 -26.52 17.51 -34.41
N LYS A 459 -27.33 18.47 -34.83
CA LYS A 459 -27.57 18.78 -36.24
C LYS A 459 -26.48 19.73 -36.73
N VAL A 460 -26.06 19.57 -37.98
CA VAL A 460 -25.04 20.42 -38.61
C VAL A 460 -25.64 21.79 -38.94
N ASP A 461 -24.81 22.84 -38.95
CA ASP A 461 -25.19 24.23 -39.26
C ASP A 461 -26.35 24.74 -38.37
N THR A 462 -26.32 24.35 -37.09
CA THR A 462 -27.34 24.69 -36.09
C THR A 462 -26.68 25.36 -34.89
N GLU A 463 -27.28 26.46 -34.40
CA GLU A 463 -26.85 27.11 -33.17
C GLU A 463 -27.35 26.34 -31.95
N TYR A 464 -26.46 26.13 -30.99
CA TYR A 464 -26.77 25.51 -29.71
C TYR A 464 -26.34 26.40 -28.55
N SER A 465 -27.16 26.40 -27.50
CA SER A 465 -26.85 26.98 -26.20
C SER A 465 -26.81 25.90 -25.14
N TYR A 466 -25.72 25.84 -24.39
CA TYR A 466 -25.55 24.93 -23.27
C TYR A 466 -25.27 25.70 -22.00
N LYS A 467 -25.91 25.28 -20.90
CA LYS A 467 -25.63 25.80 -19.58
C LYS A 467 -24.59 24.93 -18.90
N VAL A 468 -23.48 25.53 -18.52
CA VAL A 468 -22.39 24.93 -17.75
C VAL A 468 -22.58 25.33 -16.30
N LYS A 469 -22.78 24.37 -15.42
CA LYS A 469 -22.77 24.54 -13.97
C LYS A 469 -21.46 23.97 -13.42
N VAL A 470 -20.75 24.76 -12.62
CA VAL A 470 -19.55 24.33 -11.92
C VAL A 470 -19.85 24.33 -10.43
N ASP A 471 -19.64 23.18 -9.80
CA ASP A 471 -19.70 23.00 -8.35
C ASP A 471 -18.27 23.04 -7.80
N PHE A 472 -17.99 24.01 -6.93
CA PHE A 472 -16.66 24.23 -6.37
C PHE A 472 -16.47 23.46 -5.06
N LYS A 473 -15.21 23.27 -4.67
CA LYS A 473 -14.84 22.58 -3.42
C LYS A 473 -15.25 23.32 -2.15
N ASP A 474 -15.42 24.63 -2.22
CA ASP A 474 -15.90 25.45 -1.10
C ASP A 474 -17.44 25.39 -0.89
N GLY A 475 -18.13 24.52 -1.63
CA GLY A 475 -19.57 24.30 -1.54
C GLY A 475 -20.42 25.28 -2.34
N THR A 476 -19.82 26.23 -3.05
CA THR A 476 -20.54 27.15 -3.93
C THR A 476 -20.69 26.60 -5.35
N SER A 477 -21.56 27.22 -6.15
CA SER A 477 -21.71 26.89 -7.57
C SER A 477 -21.84 28.16 -8.42
N GLU A 478 -21.33 28.11 -9.65
CA GLU A 478 -21.55 29.14 -10.68
C GLU A 478 -22.11 28.53 -11.96
N GLU A 479 -22.88 29.32 -12.71
CA GLU A 479 -23.46 28.91 -13.99
C GLU A 479 -23.10 29.89 -15.11
N ARG A 480 -22.84 29.35 -16.30
CA ARG A 480 -22.59 30.14 -17.52
C ARG A 480 -23.26 29.50 -18.72
N ILE A 481 -23.84 30.32 -19.59
CA ILE A 481 -24.32 29.89 -20.90
C ILE A 481 -23.17 30.00 -21.90
N VAL A 482 -22.90 28.91 -22.62
CA VAL A 482 -21.93 28.86 -23.71
C VAL A 482 -22.69 28.50 -24.99
N THR A 483 -22.54 29.36 -26.00
CA THR A 483 -23.17 29.18 -27.31
C THR A 483 -22.14 28.82 -28.36
N PHE A 484 -22.53 28.00 -29.33
CA PHE A 484 -21.69 27.68 -30.49
C PHE A 484 -22.55 27.22 -31.67
N ASN A 485 -21.94 27.19 -32.85
CA ASN A 485 -22.53 26.67 -34.07
C ASN A 485 -21.81 25.38 -34.49
N THR A 486 -22.59 24.37 -34.86
CA THR A 486 -22.06 23.11 -35.42
C THR A 486 -21.53 23.27 -36.80
#